data_AF-A0A7V7V3B8-F1
#
_entry.id   AF-A0A7V7V3B8-F1
#
_cell.length_a   1.000
_cell.length_b   1.000
_cell.length_c   1.000
_cell.angle_alpha   90.00
_cell.angle_beta   90.00
_cell.angle_gamma   90.00
#
_symmetry.space_group_name_H-M   'P 1'
#
loop_
_entity.id
_entity.type
_entity.pdbx_description
1 polymer ?
#
loop_
_entity_poly.entity_id
_entity_poly.type
_entity_poly.pdbx_seq_one_letter_code
_entity_poly.pdbx_strand_id
1 'polypeptide(L)'
;MAEEVQRLKILDPVLRELYIFSGNQCAFPGCSNKIVNDDGTYIAQICHIEAANEGGQRFNLNMTNEDRRALSNLMLLCYEHHKTTDNTEVYTVEKMQEMKAKHEAKFKNLFDDMNKELITDITRNQEFYPPNSLASINTVLKWRISEEDLQETKEALISIVNRTLMEIIPEARVVFCTMLERLNGRFVLLDEIQRVLNLNSDQLGKNIDELKKYKLITEPFQDYFIASCNGPVCEIREMDPWDRIWFDLKEYCSITKINLRDLIVNLKFDLLD
;
A
#
# COMPACT_ATOMS: atom_id res chain seq x y z
N MET A 1 -31.42 21.00 4.22
CA MET A 1 -32.29 20.71 3.07
C MET A 1 -31.80 19.40 2.50
N ALA A 2 -32.69 18.44 2.22
CA ALA A 2 -32.27 17.19 1.56
C ALA A 2 -31.70 17.55 0.19
N GLU A 3 -30.60 16.89 -0.19
CA GLU A 3 -29.97 17.05 -1.50
C GLU A 3 -30.98 16.69 -2.61
N GLU A 4 -31.06 17.49 -3.68
CA GLU A 4 -31.90 17.17 -4.84
C GLU A 4 -31.33 15.97 -5.58
N VAL A 5 -32.17 14.99 -5.92
CA VAL A 5 -31.73 13.75 -6.56
C VAL A 5 -31.25 14.04 -7.98
N GLN A 6 -29.99 13.72 -8.26
CA GLN A 6 -29.38 13.96 -9.57
C GLN A 6 -28.43 12.82 -9.95
N ARG A 7 -28.54 12.31 -11.18
CA ARG A 7 -27.52 11.44 -11.75
C ARG A 7 -26.27 12.23 -12.10
N LEU A 8 -25.27 12.12 -11.23
CA LEU A 8 -23.95 12.69 -11.45
C LEU A 8 -23.12 11.87 -12.44
N LYS A 9 -22.14 12.52 -13.08
CA LYS A 9 -21.09 11.83 -13.83
C LYS A 9 -20.27 10.98 -12.85
N ILE A 10 -20.02 9.73 -13.22
CA ILE A 10 -19.11 8.83 -12.48
C ILE A 10 -17.69 9.38 -12.63
N LEU A 11 -16.95 9.44 -11.52
CA LEU A 11 -15.60 9.96 -11.49
C LEU A 11 -14.62 9.02 -12.21
N ASP A 12 -13.61 9.59 -12.87
CA ASP A 12 -12.62 8.79 -13.61
C ASP A 12 -11.87 7.76 -12.75
N PRO A 13 -11.48 8.04 -11.48
CA PRO A 13 -10.90 7.01 -10.61
C PRO A 13 -11.85 5.83 -10.35
N VAL A 14 -13.15 6.10 -10.15
CA VAL A 14 -14.16 5.06 -9.92
C VAL A 14 -14.36 4.20 -11.17
N LEU A 15 -14.36 4.81 -12.36
CA LEU A 15 -14.42 4.08 -13.62
C LEU A 15 -13.21 3.15 -13.80
N ARG A 16 -12.00 3.62 -13.49
CA ARG A 16 -10.79 2.77 -13.57
C ARG A 16 -10.91 1.54 -12.69
N GLU A 17 -11.26 1.71 -11.42
CA GLU A 17 -11.45 0.58 -10.49
C GLU A 17 -12.55 -0.37 -10.97
N LEU A 18 -13.67 0.16 -11.44
CA LEU A 18 -14.78 -0.63 -11.98
C LEU A 18 -14.33 -1.50 -13.16
N TYR A 19 -13.54 -0.94 -14.10
CA TYR A 19 -13.03 -1.70 -15.24
C TYR A 19 -12.01 -2.76 -14.81
N ILE A 20 -11.11 -2.42 -13.89
CA ILE A 20 -10.11 -3.35 -13.33
C ILE A 20 -10.83 -4.54 -12.71
N PHE A 21 -11.74 -4.32 -11.77
CA PHE A 21 -12.42 -5.41 -11.06
C PHE A 21 -13.41 -6.21 -11.91
N SER A 22 -13.68 -5.77 -13.15
CA SER A 22 -14.53 -6.51 -14.08
C SER A 22 -13.86 -7.69 -14.78
N GLY A 23 -12.52 -7.67 -14.89
CA GLY A 23 -11.79 -8.71 -15.64
C GLY A 23 -12.18 -8.83 -17.12
N ASN A 24 -12.66 -7.73 -17.73
CA ASN A 24 -13.26 -7.73 -19.07
C ASN A 24 -14.44 -8.71 -19.23
N GLN A 25 -15.15 -9.02 -18.14
CA GLN A 25 -16.26 -9.98 -18.15
C GLN A 25 -17.52 -9.38 -17.50
N CYS A 26 -18.68 -9.70 -18.08
CA CYS A 26 -19.99 -9.42 -17.50
C CYS A 26 -20.11 -9.97 -16.08
N ALA A 27 -20.56 -9.16 -15.13
CA ALA A 27 -20.69 -9.54 -13.72
C ALA A 27 -21.91 -10.42 -13.40
N PHE A 28 -22.68 -10.84 -14.41
CA PHE A 28 -23.79 -11.76 -14.22
C PHE A 28 -23.27 -13.20 -14.01
N PRO A 29 -23.76 -13.95 -13.00
CA PRO A 29 -23.33 -15.32 -12.73
C PRO A 29 -23.45 -16.24 -13.95
N GLY A 30 -22.33 -16.84 -14.36
CA GLY A 30 -22.27 -17.76 -15.49
C GLY A 30 -22.17 -17.11 -16.87
N CYS A 31 -22.19 -15.77 -16.97
CA CYS A 31 -22.01 -15.07 -18.24
C CYS A 31 -20.52 -14.87 -18.55
N SER A 32 -20.10 -15.21 -19.77
CA SER A 32 -18.73 -14.99 -20.27
C SER A 32 -18.63 -13.86 -21.30
N ASN A 33 -19.68 -13.04 -21.45
CA ASN A 33 -19.67 -11.94 -22.41
C ASN A 33 -18.62 -10.90 -22.02
N LYS A 34 -17.86 -10.44 -23.02
CA LYS A 34 -16.81 -9.44 -22.84
C LYS A 34 -17.41 -8.05 -22.62
N ILE A 35 -16.67 -7.20 -21.89
CA ILE A 35 -17.00 -5.77 -21.71
C ILE A 35 -16.47 -4.94 -22.88
N VAL A 36 -15.29 -5.30 -23.35
CA VAL A 36 -14.59 -4.78 -24.52
C VAL A 36 -14.33 -5.95 -25.46
N ASN A 37 -14.76 -5.83 -26.71
CA ASN A 37 -14.56 -6.87 -27.72
C ASN A 37 -13.09 -6.91 -28.21
N ASP A 38 -12.78 -7.86 -29.09
CA ASP A 38 -11.41 -8.07 -29.59
C ASP A 38 -10.88 -6.91 -30.45
N ASP A 39 -11.78 -6.07 -30.98
CA ASP A 39 -11.45 -4.85 -31.73
C ASP A 39 -11.26 -3.62 -30.82
N GLY A 40 -11.30 -3.80 -29.48
CA GLY A 40 -11.16 -2.71 -28.51
C GLY A 40 -12.42 -1.85 -28.33
N THR A 41 -13.56 -2.28 -28.87
CA THR A 41 -14.84 -1.57 -28.73
C THR A 41 -15.52 -1.92 -27.41
N TYR A 42 -15.88 -0.90 -26.63
CA TYR A 42 -16.66 -1.05 -25.41
C TYR A 42 -18.12 -1.38 -25.72
N ILE A 43 -18.62 -2.52 -25.24
CA ILE A 43 -19.93 -3.09 -25.57
C ILE A 43 -20.82 -3.38 -24.34
N ALA A 44 -20.34 -3.04 -23.13
CA ALA A 44 -21.08 -3.25 -21.88
C ALA A 44 -21.92 -2.05 -21.46
N GLN A 45 -22.63 -2.22 -20.35
CA GLN A 45 -23.41 -1.19 -19.67
C GLN A 45 -22.95 -1.08 -18.22
N ILE A 46 -22.81 0.15 -17.74
CA ILE A 46 -22.62 0.43 -16.32
C ILE A 46 -24.00 0.37 -15.65
N CYS A 47 -24.22 -0.69 -14.88
CA CYS A 47 -25.43 -0.92 -14.11
C CYS A 47 -25.27 -0.33 -12.72
N HIS A 48 -26.30 0.40 -12.27
CA HIS A 48 -26.41 0.81 -10.87
C HIS A 48 -27.17 -0.28 -10.09
N ILE A 49 -26.65 -0.67 -8.94
CA ILE A 49 -27.33 -1.60 -8.05
C ILE A 49 -28.59 -0.92 -7.50
N GLU A 50 -28.46 0.27 -6.95
CA GLU A 50 -29.56 1.16 -6.59
C GLU A 50 -29.57 2.35 -7.54
N ALA A 51 -30.73 2.64 -8.16
CA ALA A 51 -30.81 3.62 -9.25
C ALA A 51 -30.29 5.02 -8.89
N ALA A 52 -29.69 5.67 -9.90
CA ALA A 52 -29.23 7.05 -9.80
C ALA A 52 -30.36 8.10 -9.85
N ASN A 53 -31.49 7.74 -10.46
CA ASN A 53 -32.63 8.63 -10.67
C ASN A 53 -33.85 8.13 -9.90
N GLU A 54 -34.70 9.06 -9.46
CA GLU A 54 -36.03 8.73 -8.94
C GLU A 54 -36.84 7.92 -9.94
N GLY A 55 -37.63 6.97 -9.44
CA GLY A 55 -38.41 6.05 -10.28
C GLY A 55 -37.61 4.96 -10.99
N GLY A 56 -36.28 4.94 -10.85
CA GLY A 56 -35.43 3.86 -11.34
C GLY A 56 -35.51 2.59 -10.47
N GLN A 57 -34.95 1.49 -11.00
CA GLN A 57 -34.94 0.20 -10.31
C GLN A 57 -34.20 0.28 -8.98
N ARG A 58 -34.83 -0.22 -7.91
CA ARG A 58 -34.26 -0.22 -6.54
C ARG A 58 -33.83 1.18 -6.08
N PHE A 59 -34.55 2.23 -6.49
CA PHE A 59 -34.23 3.58 -6.05
C PHE A 59 -34.38 3.71 -4.52
N ASN A 60 -33.34 4.21 -3.86
CA ASN A 60 -33.30 4.40 -2.41
C ASN A 60 -33.19 5.88 -2.07
N LEU A 61 -34.22 6.41 -1.39
CA LEU A 61 -34.33 7.80 -0.97
C LEU A 61 -33.28 8.22 0.06
N ASN A 62 -32.66 7.27 0.76
CA ASN A 62 -31.67 7.56 1.82
C ASN A 62 -30.23 7.68 1.30
N MET A 63 -29.97 7.40 0.02
CA MET A 63 -28.63 7.55 -0.57
C MET A 63 -28.37 9.00 -1.01
N THR A 64 -27.13 9.46 -0.83
CA THR A 64 -26.67 10.73 -1.40
C THR A 64 -26.34 10.57 -2.89
N ASN A 65 -26.20 11.67 -3.63
CA ASN A 65 -25.80 11.57 -5.04
C ASN A 65 -24.38 10.99 -5.21
N GLU A 66 -23.50 11.16 -4.22
CA GLU A 66 -22.17 10.54 -4.20
C GLU A 66 -22.26 9.02 -4.03
N ASP A 67 -23.09 8.52 -3.12
CA ASP A 67 -23.28 7.09 -2.92
C ASP A 67 -23.79 6.40 -4.19
N ARG A 68 -24.66 7.09 -4.96
CA ARG A 68 -25.21 6.56 -6.21
C ARG A 68 -24.14 6.29 -7.26
N ARG A 69 -23.10 7.13 -7.32
CA ARG A 69 -21.98 6.98 -8.26
C ARG A 69 -20.75 6.31 -7.65
N ALA A 70 -20.82 5.86 -6.39
CA ALA A 70 -19.73 5.18 -5.72
C ALA A 70 -19.49 3.79 -6.32
N LEU A 71 -18.25 3.32 -6.29
CA LEU A 71 -17.88 2.00 -6.82
C LEU A 71 -18.72 0.86 -6.22
N SER A 72 -19.08 0.96 -4.94
CA SER A 72 -19.91 0.00 -4.23
C SER A 72 -21.28 -0.21 -4.87
N ASN A 73 -21.81 0.81 -5.56
CA ASN A 73 -23.13 0.80 -6.20
C ASN A 73 -23.10 0.49 -7.71
N LEU A 74 -21.92 0.25 -8.29
CA LEU A 74 -21.76 0.09 -9.74
C LEU A 74 -21.26 -1.31 -10.11
N MET A 75 -21.75 -1.87 -11.21
CA MET A 75 -21.23 -3.10 -11.80
C MET A 75 -21.34 -3.08 -13.32
N LEU A 76 -20.53 -3.87 -14.01
CA LEU A 76 -20.55 -3.98 -15.48
C LEU A 76 -21.33 -5.21 -15.92
N LEU A 77 -22.31 -4.99 -16.78
CA LEU A 77 -23.14 -6.04 -17.37
C LEU A 77 -23.16 -5.92 -18.89
N CYS A 78 -23.28 -7.05 -19.59
CA CYS A 78 -23.65 -7.00 -21.01
C CYS A 78 -25.08 -6.46 -21.14
N TYR A 79 -25.45 -6.02 -22.34
CA TYR A 79 -26.79 -5.44 -22.59
C TYR A 79 -27.93 -6.36 -22.14
N GLU A 80 -27.87 -7.65 -22.48
CA GLU A 80 -28.89 -8.64 -22.11
C GLU A 80 -29.08 -8.76 -20.60
N HIS A 81 -27.98 -8.90 -19.85
CA HIS A 81 -28.07 -9.04 -18.40
C HIS A 81 -28.41 -7.73 -17.71
N HIS A 82 -27.99 -6.58 -18.25
CA HIS A 82 -28.44 -5.28 -17.75
C HIS A 82 -29.97 -5.17 -17.82
N LYS A 83 -30.60 -5.64 -18.91
CA LYS A 83 -32.06 -5.69 -19.03
C LYS A 83 -32.70 -6.77 -18.16
N THR A 84 -32.05 -7.92 -18.01
CA THR A 84 -32.53 -9.00 -17.15
C THR A 84 -32.62 -8.55 -15.69
N THR A 85 -31.65 -7.76 -15.22
CA THR A 85 -31.61 -7.21 -13.86
C THR A 85 -32.58 -6.07 -13.60
N ASP A 86 -33.34 -5.62 -14.61
CA ASP A 86 -34.41 -4.65 -14.43
C ASP A 86 -35.59 -5.24 -13.62
N ASN A 87 -35.72 -6.57 -13.55
CA ASN A 87 -36.70 -7.25 -12.69
C ASN A 87 -36.26 -7.20 -11.21
N THR A 88 -36.78 -6.22 -10.48
CA THR A 88 -36.42 -5.95 -9.08
C THR A 88 -36.95 -6.98 -8.09
N GLU A 89 -37.96 -7.78 -8.44
CA GLU A 89 -38.48 -8.86 -7.58
C GLU A 89 -37.47 -10.02 -7.50
N VAL A 90 -36.80 -10.30 -8.62
CA VAL A 90 -35.81 -11.38 -8.72
C VAL A 90 -34.40 -10.90 -8.37
N TYR A 91 -34.07 -9.65 -8.73
CA TYR A 91 -32.77 -9.03 -8.51
C TYR A 91 -32.91 -7.90 -7.51
N THR A 92 -33.00 -8.26 -6.24
CA THR A 92 -32.99 -7.32 -5.11
C THR A 92 -31.61 -6.68 -4.95
N VAL A 93 -31.52 -5.63 -4.12
CA VAL A 93 -30.25 -4.95 -3.82
C VAL A 93 -29.21 -5.93 -3.30
N GLU A 94 -29.60 -6.78 -2.36
CA GLU A 94 -28.72 -7.77 -1.71
C GLU A 94 -28.16 -8.76 -2.73
N LYS A 95 -29.01 -9.23 -3.64
CA LYS A 95 -28.59 -10.17 -4.69
C LYS A 95 -27.64 -9.53 -5.69
N MET A 96 -27.87 -8.28 -6.07
CA MET A 96 -26.98 -7.53 -6.95
C MET A 96 -25.63 -7.27 -6.28
N GLN A 97 -25.62 -6.93 -4.99
CA GLN A 97 -24.39 -6.80 -4.19
C GLN A 97 -23.64 -8.14 -4.08
N GLU A 98 -24.35 -9.24 -3.85
CA GLU A 98 -23.76 -10.58 -3.83
C GLU A 98 -23.14 -10.97 -5.19
N MET A 99 -23.84 -10.69 -6.29
CA MET A 99 -23.33 -10.91 -7.65
C MET A 99 -22.04 -10.13 -7.90
N LYS A 100 -22.03 -8.83 -7.56
CA LYS A 100 -20.84 -7.98 -7.64
C LYS A 100 -19.69 -8.55 -6.81
N ALA A 101 -19.93 -8.85 -5.53
CA ALA A 101 -18.89 -9.36 -4.63
C ALA A 101 -18.28 -10.68 -5.14
N LYS A 102 -19.13 -11.63 -5.59
CA LYS A 102 -18.66 -12.90 -6.16
C LYS A 102 -17.88 -12.73 -7.46
N HIS A 103 -18.27 -11.77 -8.30
CA HIS A 103 -17.55 -11.47 -9.53
C HIS A 103 -16.18 -10.87 -9.23
N GLU A 104 -16.14 -9.80 -8.45
CA GLU A 104 -14.90 -9.09 -8.13
C GLU A 104 -13.90 -9.96 -7.38
N ALA A 105 -14.36 -10.87 -6.52
CA ALA A 105 -13.49 -11.81 -5.81
C ALA A 105 -12.65 -12.69 -6.77
N LYS A 106 -13.15 -12.99 -7.97
CA LYS A 106 -12.39 -13.75 -8.98
C LYS A 106 -11.22 -12.95 -9.53
N PHE A 107 -11.40 -11.64 -9.68
CA PHE A 107 -10.44 -10.78 -10.36
C PHE A 107 -9.52 -10.03 -9.40
N LYS A 108 -9.96 -9.72 -8.17
CA LYS A 108 -9.09 -9.16 -7.13
C LYS A 108 -7.88 -10.07 -6.87
N ASN A 109 -8.12 -11.38 -6.74
CA ASN A 109 -7.04 -12.35 -6.59
C ASN A 109 -6.14 -12.42 -7.83
N LEU A 110 -6.69 -12.30 -9.04
CA LEU A 110 -5.90 -12.28 -10.27
C LEU A 110 -5.02 -11.02 -10.37
N PHE A 111 -5.41 -9.86 -9.86
CA PHE A 111 -4.52 -8.70 -9.78
C PHE A 111 -3.41 -8.88 -8.75
N ASP A 112 -3.75 -9.45 -7.59
CA ASP A 112 -2.76 -9.78 -6.57
C ASP A 112 -1.77 -10.84 -7.07
N ASP A 113 -2.23 -11.78 -7.90
CA ASP A 113 -1.42 -12.85 -8.49
C ASP A 113 -0.66 -12.40 -9.75
N MET A 114 -1.22 -11.53 -10.60
CA MET A 114 -0.51 -10.90 -11.72
C MET A 114 0.64 -10.01 -11.23
N ASN A 115 0.49 -9.34 -10.08
CA ASN A 115 1.59 -8.65 -9.41
C ASN A 115 2.68 -9.61 -8.89
N LYS A 116 2.35 -10.89 -8.63
CA LYS A 116 3.33 -11.92 -8.27
C LYS A 116 4.00 -12.55 -9.50
N GLU A 117 3.28 -12.69 -10.62
CA GLU A 117 3.76 -13.35 -11.84
C GLU A 117 4.58 -12.44 -12.76
N LEU A 118 4.42 -11.12 -12.66
CA LEU A 118 5.37 -10.19 -13.24
C LEU A 118 6.68 -10.26 -12.44
N ILE A 119 7.62 -11.12 -12.87
CA ILE A 119 9.02 -11.06 -12.45
C ILE A 119 9.60 -9.74 -12.95
N THR A 120 9.27 -8.67 -12.23
CA THR A 120 9.82 -7.34 -12.41
C THR A 120 10.78 -7.12 -11.26
N ASP A 121 11.95 -6.60 -11.58
CA ASP A 121 12.92 -6.23 -10.57
C ASP A 121 12.40 -4.99 -9.83
N ILE A 122 11.58 -5.21 -8.81
CA ILE A 122 10.90 -4.17 -8.02
C ILE A 122 11.88 -3.26 -7.25
N THR A 123 13.19 -3.57 -7.26
CA THR A 123 14.23 -2.66 -6.78
C THR A 123 14.70 -1.66 -7.83
N ARG A 124 14.68 -2.01 -9.13
CA ARG A 124 15.18 -1.14 -10.22
C ARG A 124 14.29 0.07 -10.53
N ASN A 125 13.01 0.00 -10.20
CA ASN A 125 12.04 1.09 -10.47
C ASN A 125 11.76 1.95 -9.23
N GLN A 126 12.59 1.88 -8.20
CA GLN A 126 12.42 2.69 -7.00
C GLN A 126 12.98 4.10 -7.21
N GLU A 127 12.16 5.13 -6.95
CA GLU A 127 12.62 6.52 -6.94
C GLU A 127 13.29 6.83 -5.59
N PHE A 128 14.52 7.34 -5.64
CA PHE A 128 15.26 7.84 -4.48
C PHE A 128 15.31 9.37 -4.54
N TYR A 129 14.84 10.03 -3.48
CA TYR A 129 14.87 11.49 -3.37
C TYR A 129 15.94 11.88 -2.34
N PRO A 130 17.17 12.20 -2.77
CA PRO A 130 18.25 12.58 -1.85
C PRO A 130 18.01 13.97 -1.24
N PRO A 131 18.57 14.26 -0.06
CA PRO A 131 18.55 15.60 0.50
C PRO A 131 19.47 16.53 -0.31
N ASN A 132 19.12 17.80 -0.35
CA ASN A 132 19.93 18.85 -0.96
C ASN A 132 21.00 19.37 0.00
N SER A 133 20.68 19.50 1.29
CA SER A 133 21.43 20.27 2.28
C SER A 133 21.51 19.64 3.69
N LEU A 134 20.54 18.82 4.10
CA LEU A 134 20.35 18.37 5.49
C LEU A 134 20.13 19.53 6.51
N ALA A 135 19.68 20.69 6.04
CA ALA A 135 19.56 21.89 6.88
C ALA A 135 18.54 21.71 8.02
N SER A 136 17.36 21.16 7.73
CA SER A 136 16.34 20.90 8.75
C SER A 136 16.84 19.90 9.80
N ILE A 137 17.40 18.76 9.41
CA ILE A 137 17.87 17.78 10.40
C ILE A 137 19.02 18.31 11.26
N ASN A 138 19.97 19.07 10.69
CA ASN A 138 21.03 19.76 11.43
C ASN A 138 20.46 20.72 12.50
N THR A 139 19.40 21.44 12.13
CA THR A 139 18.72 22.40 13.01
C THR A 139 17.92 21.71 14.10
N VAL A 140 17.10 20.72 13.73
CA VAL A 140 16.17 20.01 14.62
C VAL A 140 16.93 19.20 15.67
N LEU A 141 17.95 18.45 15.25
CA LEU A 141 18.78 17.64 16.15
C LEU A 141 19.93 18.44 16.77
N LYS A 142 20.06 19.73 16.41
CA LYS A 142 21.04 20.67 16.97
C LYS A 142 22.48 20.17 16.84
N TRP A 143 22.83 19.56 15.70
CA TRP A 143 24.19 19.06 15.51
C TRP A 143 25.20 20.19 15.44
N ARG A 144 24.80 21.38 14.97
CA ARG A 144 25.65 22.58 14.82
C ARG A 144 26.85 22.33 13.91
N ILE A 145 26.64 21.49 12.90
CA ILE A 145 27.64 21.13 11.90
C ILE A 145 27.71 22.27 10.86
N SER A 146 28.92 22.56 10.36
CA SER A 146 29.15 23.57 9.34
C SER A 146 28.55 23.14 7.99
N GLU A 147 28.35 24.07 7.05
CA GLU A 147 27.85 23.72 5.71
C GLU A 147 28.82 22.79 4.95
N GLU A 148 30.13 22.94 5.19
CA GLU A 148 31.17 22.09 4.60
C GLU A 148 31.07 20.64 5.11
N ASP A 149 30.99 20.48 6.43
CA ASP A 149 30.87 19.15 7.06
C ASP A 149 29.49 18.49 6.81
N LEU A 150 28.44 19.29 6.58
CA LEU A 150 27.12 18.78 6.18
C LEU A 150 27.14 18.15 4.79
N GLN A 151 27.97 18.67 3.90
CA GLN A 151 28.14 18.10 2.57
C GLN A 151 28.72 16.68 2.67
N GLU A 152 29.73 16.46 3.51
CA GLU A 152 30.27 15.12 3.78
C GLU A 152 29.22 14.19 4.42
N THR A 153 28.43 14.71 5.36
CA THR A 153 27.35 13.96 6.01
C THR A 153 26.26 13.54 5.01
N LYS A 154 25.93 14.41 4.04
CA LYS A 154 25.00 14.09 2.95
C LYS A 154 25.56 12.98 2.06
N GLU A 155 26.84 13.04 1.69
CA GLU A 155 27.48 12.02 0.87
C GLU A 155 27.51 10.67 1.60
N ALA A 156 27.78 10.69 2.91
CA ALA A 156 27.67 9.52 3.78
C ALA A 156 26.25 8.92 3.77
N LEU A 157 25.22 9.74 3.95
CA LEU A 157 23.82 9.29 3.91
C LEU A 157 23.47 8.66 2.56
N ILE A 158 23.80 9.33 1.45
CA ILE A 158 23.54 8.81 0.10
C ILE A 158 24.24 7.46 -0.11
N SER A 159 25.51 7.36 0.31
CA SER A 159 26.28 6.11 0.24
C SER A 159 25.64 4.98 1.06
N ILE A 160 25.21 5.27 2.29
CA ILE A 160 24.54 4.30 3.16
C ILE A 160 23.22 3.84 2.53
N VAL A 161 22.37 4.75 2.06
CA VAL A 161 21.07 4.42 1.45
C VAL A 161 21.26 3.56 0.19
N ASN A 162 22.20 3.94 -0.68
CA ASN A 162 22.47 3.23 -1.94
C ASN A 162 23.00 1.80 -1.71
N ARG A 163 23.84 1.57 -0.69
CA ARG A 163 24.37 0.22 -0.41
C ARG A 163 23.47 -0.62 0.50
N THR A 164 22.35 -0.06 0.99
CA THR A 164 21.43 -0.73 1.92
C THR A 164 19.99 -0.72 1.43
N LEU A 165 19.24 0.36 1.68
CA LEU A 165 17.80 0.43 1.43
C LEU A 165 17.44 0.30 -0.06
N MET A 166 18.27 0.82 -0.97
CA MET A 166 18.07 0.69 -2.42
C MET A 166 18.27 -0.75 -2.93
N GLU A 167 19.01 -1.56 -2.19
CA GLU A 167 19.36 -2.91 -2.59
C GLU A 167 18.35 -3.96 -2.12
N ILE A 168 17.40 -3.56 -1.26
CA ILE A 168 16.39 -4.44 -0.69
C ILE A 168 15.00 -4.17 -1.24
N ILE A 169 14.17 -5.21 -1.27
CA ILE A 169 12.79 -5.07 -1.74
C ILE A 169 11.96 -4.17 -0.81
N PRO A 170 10.87 -3.54 -1.32
CA PRO A 170 10.00 -2.69 -0.50
C PRO A 170 9.44 -3.39 0.74
N GLU A 171 9.14 -4.69 0.67
CA GLU A 171 8.66 -5.47 1.82
C GLU A 171 9.71 -5.50 2.96
N ALA A 172 10.98 -5.74 2.64
CA ALA A 172 12.06 -5.75 3.61
C ALA A 172 12.24 -4.37 4.26
N ARG A 173 12.05 -3.28 3.52
CA ARG A 173 12.03 -1.91 4.08
C ARG A 173 10.88 -1.68 5.04
N VAL A 174 9.71 -2.25 4.77
CA VAL A 174 8.57 -2.20 5.71
C VAL A 174 8.89 -2.95 7.00
N VAL A 175 9.50 -4.14 6.90
CA VAL A 175 9.98 -4.90 8.06
C VAL A 175 11.00 -4.07 8.85
N PHE A 176 12.02 -3.54 8.19
CA PHE A 176 13.05 -2.73 8.83
C PHE A 176 12.50 -1.45 9.48
N CYS A 177 11.62 -0.71 8.79
CA CYS A 177 10.97 0.47 9.34
C CYS A 177 10.17 0.13 10.60
N THR A 178 9.44 -0.99 10.59
CA THR A 178 8.69 -1.46 11.76
C THR A 178 9.63 -1.85 12.91
N MET A 179 10.77 -2.47 12.61
CA MET A 179 11.81 -2.74 13.61
C MET A 179 12.33 -1.45 14.24
N LEU A 180 12.62 -0.42 13.43
CA LEU A 180 13.05 0.88 13.93
C LEU A 180 11.98 1.52 14.83
N GLU A 181 10.72 1.48 14.44
CA GLU A 181 9.60 1.99 15.25
C GLU A 181 9.48 1.26 16.61
N ARG A 182 9.59 -0.08 16.60
CA ARG A 182 9.47 -0.93 17.79
C ARG A 182 10.73 -1.06 18.61
N LEU A 183 11.86 -0.54 18.12
CA LEU A 183 13.13 -0.57 18.84
C LEU A 183 12.99 0.14 20.19
N ASN A 184 13.13 -0.64 21.27
CA ASN A 184 13.10 -0.18 22.65
C ASN A 184 14.32 -0.77 23.38
N GLY A 185 15.26 0.08 23.76
CA GLY A 185 16.57 -0.35 24.23
C GLY A 185 17.46 -0.83 23.08
N ARG A 186 18.11 -1.98 23.25
CA ARG A 186 19.15 -2.48 22.33
C ARG A 186 18.64 -3.50 21.30
N PHE A 187 17.53 -4.17 21.60
CA PHE A 187 17.09 -5.35 20.86
C PHE A 187 15.69 -5.18 20.26
N VAL A 188 15.43 -5.87 19.16
CA VAL A 188 14.11 -5.99 18.54
C VAL A 188 13.65 -7.44 18.63
N LEU A 189 12.44 -7.66 19.16
CA LEU A 189 11.84 -8.99 19.25
C LEU A 189 11.17 -9.37 17.92
N LEU A 190 11.68 -10.40 17.25
CA LEU A 190 11.19 -10.77 15.92
C LEU A 190 9.75 -11.28 15.93
N ASP A 191 9.34 -11.98 16.98
CA ASP A 191 7.96 -12.44 17.16
C ASP A 191 6.96 -11.28 17.23
N GLU A 192 7.38 -10.12 17.76
CA GLU A 192 6.54 -8.91 17.75
C GLU A 192 6.36 -8.39 16.33
N ILE A 193 7.46 -8.25 15.59
CA ILE A 193 7.45 -7.77 14.20
C ILE A 193 6.60 -8.68 13.33
N GLN A 194 6.73 -10.00 13.49
CA GLN A 194 5.93 -11.00 12.78
C GLN A 194 4.44 -10.77 12.99
N ARG A 195 4.01 -10.57 14.24
CA ARG A 195 2.58 -10.36 14.58
C ARG A 195 2.06 -9.01 14.12
N VAL A 196 2.85 -7.94 14.28
CA VAL A 196 2.44 -6.58 13.87
C VAL A 196 2.22 -6.51 12.36
N LEU A 197 3.06 -7.20 11.58
CA LEU A 197 2.96 -7.21 10.12
C LEU A 197 2.14 -8.38 9.56
N ASN A 198 1.61 -9.26 10.42
CA ASN A 198 0.86 -10.45 10.05
C ASN A 198 1.62 -11.35 9.03
N LEU A 199 2.94 -11.51 9.24
CA LEU A 199 3.79 -12.33 8.39
C LEU A 199 3.79 -13.79 8.85
N ASN A 200 3.85 -14.71 7.90
CA ASN A 200 4.19 -16.09 8.23
C ASN A 200 5.72 -16.26 8.44
N SER A 201 6.14 -17.39 9.01
CA SER A 201 7.55 -17.63 9.34
C SER A 201 8.49 -17.66 8.14
N ASP A 202 8.02 -18.11 6.98
CA ASP A 202 8.81 -18.12 5.73
C ASP A 202 9.02 -16.69 5.19
N GLN A 203 7.96 -15.88 5.16
CA GLN A 203 8.04 -14.47 4.78
C GLN A 203 8.99 -13.70 5.70
N LEU A 204 8.83 -13.85 7.02
CA LEU A 204 9.73 -13.20 7.96
C LEU A 204 11.18 -13.66 7.76
N GLY A 205 11.43 -14.96 7.64
CA GLY A 205 12.76 -15.51 7.41
C GLY A 205 13.46 -14.90 6.20
N LYS A 206 12.77 -14.82 5.06
CA LYS A 206 13.30 -14.21 3.83
C LYS A 206 13.65 -12.73 4.00
N ASN A 207 12.76 -11.95 4.63
CA ASN A 207 13.02 -10.55 4.91
C ASN A 207 14.23 -10.39 5.86
N ILE A 208 14.33 -11.22 6.90
CA ILE A 208 15.46 -11.21 7.85
C ILE A 208 16.79 -11.51 7.14
N ASP A 209 16.83 -12.53 6.28
CA ASP A 209 18.04 -12.87 5.53
C ASP A 209 18.50 -11.74 4.60
N GLU A 210 17.57 -11.03 3.98
CA GLU A 210 17.86 -9.86 3.16
C GLU A 210 18.41 -8.69 3.99
N LEU A 211 17.78 -8.35 5.11
CA LEU A 211 18.26 -7.30 6.02
C LEU A 211 19.66 -7.61 6.57
N LYS A 212 19.96 -8.88 6.86
CA LYS A 212 21.30 -9.34 7.26
C LYS A 212 22.31 -9.21 6.13
N LYS A 213 21.95 -9.63 4.91
CA LYS A 213 22.82 -9.57 3.72
C LYS A 213 23.34 -8.15 3.49
N TYR A 214 22.47 -7.15 3.64
CA TYR A 214 22.81 -5.73 3.50
C TYR A 214 23.19 -5.05 4.83
N LYS A 215 23.49 -5.86 5.86
CA LYS A 215 24.06 -5.44 7.15
C LYS A 215 23.21 -4.40 7.89
N LEU A 216 21.89 -4.40 7.71
CA LEU A 216 20.96 -3.55 8.46
C LEU A 216 20.73 -4.05 9.89
N ILE A 217 20.78 -5.38 10.08
CA ILE A 217 20.60 -6.05 11.38
C ILE A 217 21.70 -7.08 11.65
N THR A 218 21.86 -7.46 12.91
CA THR A 218 22.70 -8.59 13.31
C THR A 218 22.03 -9.93 12.96
N GLU A 219 22.81 -11.01 13.04
CA GLU A 219 22.23 -12.35 13.12
C GLU A 219 21.24 -12.41 14.29
N PRO A 220 20.01 -12.95 14.09
CA PRO A 220 19.11 -13.22 15.18
C PRO A 220 19.71 -14.22 16.16
N PHE A 221 19.50 -13.99 17.44
CA PHE A 221 19.94 -14.87 18.50
C PHE A 221 18.86 -14.96 19.58
N GLN A 222 19.02 -15.93 20.46
CA GLN A 222 18.17 -16.07 21.64
C GLN A 222 18.97 -15.65 22.86
N ASP A 223 18.50 -14.61 23.54
CA ASP A 223 19.13 -14.13 24.77
C ASP A 223 18.29 -14.53 25.98
N TYR A 224 18.69 -15.62 26.61
CA TYR A 224 18.05 -16.16 27.80
C TYR A 224 18.23 -15.27 29.05
N PHE A 225 19.07 -14.23 28.99
CA PHE A 225 19.27 -13.27 30.07
C PHE A 225 18.37 -12.03 29.94
N ILE A 226 17.69 -11.83 28.81
CA ILE A 226 16.65 -10.80 28.67
C ILE A 226 15.41 -11.28 29.41
N ALA A 227 15.25 -10.86 30.66
CA ALA A 227 14.18 -11.30 31.57
C ALA A 227 12.74 -11.00 31.10
N SER A 228 12.55 -10.33 29.96
CA SER A 228 11.26 -9.88 29.44
C SER A 228 10.78 -10.58 28.15
N CYS A 229 11.59 -11.40 27.47
CA CYS A 229 11.16 -12.10 26.26
C CYS A 229 11.92 -13.42 26.01
N ASN A 230 11.21 -14.45 25.53
CA ASN A 230 11.78 -15.78 25.23
C ASN A 230 12.02 -16.02 23.72
N GLY A 231 11.53 -15.11 22.86
CA GLY A 231 11.62 -15.24 21.40
C GLY A 231 12.95 -14.73 20.83
N PRO A 232 13.24 -15.00 19.55
CA PRO A 232 14.46 -14.55 18.89
C PRO A 232 14.51 -13.01 18.78
N VAL A 233 15.68 -12.46 19.02
CA VAL A 233 15.96 -11.01 18.97
C VAL A 233 17.08 -10.69 18.00
N CYS A 234 17.14 -9.45 17.51
CA CYS A 234 18.27 -8.91 16.77
C CYS A 234 18.59 -7.46 17.17
N GLU A 235 19.80 -7.00 16.87
CA GLU A 235 20.20 -5.59 17.01
C GLU A 235 20.20 -4.89 15.64
N ILE A 236 19.89 -3.59 15.62
CA ILE A 236 20.09 -2.74 14.45
C ILE A 236 21.57 -2.39 14.37
N ARG A 237 22.19 -2.53 13.19
CA ARG A 237 23.62 -2.26 13.02
C ARG A 237 23.89 -0.78 12.80
N GLU A 238 25.00 -0.34 13.38
CA GLU A 238 25.62 0.96 13.09
C GLU A 238 26.16 1.00 11.66
N MET A 239 26.17 2.19 11.07
CA MET A 239 26.51 2.40 9.65
C MET A 239 27.66 3.38 9.47
N ASP A 240 28.85 2.89 9.09
CA ASP A 240 29.97 3.77 8.78
C ASP A 240 29.70 4.61 7.50
N PRO A 241 29.93 5.94 7.48
CA PRO A 241 30.56 6.75 8.54
C PRO A 241 29.56 7.48 9.46
N TRP A 242 28.26 7.19 9.39
CA TRP A 242 27.23 7.77 10.25
C TRP A 242 26.60 6.70 11.16
N ASP A 243 27.33 6.33 12.22
CA ASP A 243 27.00 5.17 13.07
C ASP A 243 25.57 5.20 13.63
N ARG A 244 25.05 6.39 13.91
CA ARG A 244 23.74 6.61 14.53
C ARG A 244 22.61 6.97 13.56
N ILE A 245 22.82 6.85 12.24
CA ILE A 245 21.87 7.31 11.22
C ILE A 245 20.42 6.90 11.51
N TRP A 246 20.14 5.63 11.81
CA TRP A 246 18.76 5.16 12.01
C TRP A 246 18.10 5.75 13.26
N PHE A 247 18.88 5.98 14.32
CA PHE A 247 18.40 6.61 15.54
C PHE A 247 18.12 8.08 15.32
N ASP A 248 19.01 8.78 14.61
CA ASP A 248 18.86 10.20 14.32
C ASP A 248 17.65 10.45 13.41
N LEU A 249 17.43 9.61 12.39
CA LEU A 249 16.24 9.68 11.54
C LEU A 249 14.95 9.42 12.34
N LYS A 250 14.94 8.42 13.23
CA LYS A 250 13.80 8.14 14.13
C LYS A 250 13.53 9.32 15.06
N GLU A 251 14.56 9.90 15.66
CA GLU A 251 14.46 11.06 16.55
C GLU A 251 13.93 12.28 15.80
N TYR A 252 14.48 12.58 14.63
CA TYR A 252 14.03 13.64 13.74
C TYR A 252 12.53 13.51 13.43
N CYS A 253 12.09 12.34 12.94
CA CYS A 253 10.68 12.07 12.67
C CYS A 253 9.78 12.24 13.90
N SER A 254 10.27 11.86 15.09
CA SER A 254 9.50 12.01 16.34
C SER A 254 9.24 13.49 16.70
N ILE A 255 10.21 14.36 16.41
CA ILE A 255 10.17 15.80 16.68
C ILE A 255 9.34 16.52 15.61
N THR A 256 9.58 16.23 14.33
CA THR A 256 8.94 16.93 13.19
C THR A 256 7.56 16.39 12.83
N LYS A 257 7.17 15.23 13.36
CA LYS A 257 5.95 14.49 12.99
C LYS A 257 5.94 13.97 11.55
N ILE A 258 7.07 13.99 10.87
CA ILE A 258 7.26 13.30 9.60
C ILE A 258 7.17 11.79 9.85
N ASN A 259 6.48 11.07 8.97
CA ASN A 259 6.35 9.63 9.10
C ASN A 259 7.68 8.95 8.75
N LEU A 260 8.21 8.09 9.63
CA LEU A 260 9.46 7.37 9.37
C LEU A 260 9.38 6.50 8.11
N ARG A 261 8.17 6.03 7.75
CA ARG A 261 7.94 5.30 6.50
C ARG A 261 8.26 6.12 5.27
N ASP A 262 8.08 7.44 5.29
CA ASP A 262 8.44 8.29 4.15
C ASP A 262 9.94 8.27 3.88
N LEU A 263 10.76 8.20 4.93
CA LEU A 263 12.21 8.09 4.79
C LEU A 263 12.64 6.67 4.42
N ILE A 264 12.21 5.67 5.19
CA ILE A 264 12.76 4.31 5.11
C ILE A 264 12.12 3.50 3.97
N VAL A 265 10.81 3.63 3.75
CA VAL A 265 10.07 2.84 2.76
C VAL A 265 9.91 3.61 1.45
N ASN A 266 9.68 4.92 1.51
CA ASN A 266 9.46 5.74 0.31
C ASN A 266 10.72 6.48 -0.17
N LEU A 267 11.85 6.37 0.55
CA LEU A 267 13.15 6.97 0.21
C LEU A 267 13.11 8.49 -0.02
N LYS A 268 12.22 9.19 0.69
CA LYS A 268 12.04 10.64 0.62
C LYS A 268 13.00 11.37 1.57
N PHE A 269 14.30 11.29 1.31
CA PHE A 269 15.32 11.92 2.14
C PHE A 269 15.46 13.42 1.91
N ASP A 270 14.83 13.97 0.87
CA ASP A 270 14.58 15.41 0.69
C ASP A 270 13.80 16.04 1.86
N LEU A 271 13.05 15.25 2.63
CA LEU A 271 12.37 15.68 3.86
C LEU A 271 13.33 16.02 5.03
N LEU A 272 14.63 15.84 4.86
CA LEU A 272 15.67 16.21 5.83
C LEU A 272 16.19 17.65 5.63
N ASP A 273 15.75 18.33 4.58
CA ASP A 273 16.09 19.72 4.26
C ASP A 273 15.24 20.75 5.00
#